data_AF-A0A8J2IEW9-F1
#
_entry.id   AF-A0A8J2IEW9-F1
#
_cell.length_a   1.000
_cell.length_b   1.000
_cell.length_c   1.000
_cell.angle_alpha   90.00
_cell.angle_beta   90.00
_cell.angle_gamma   90.00
#
_symmetry.space_group_name_H-M   'P 1'
#
loop_
_entity.id
_entity.type
_entity.pdbx_description
1 polymer ?
#
loop_
_entity_poly.entity_id
_entity_poly.type
_entity_poly.pdbx_seq_one_letter_code
_entity_poly.pdbx_strand_id
1 'polypeptide(L)'
;MARQLRREDYTVGWVCALPVELAAAQEMLDEEHPDLERDAADNDENLYALGSIGGHNVAVVCLPAGRIGNNPAAAVATQMRATFKKIRFGPMVGSSGGVPSPEADVRLGDVVVSQPQGKHGGVVKYDLGKATASGFERTGALNSPPQVLLAAVAKARANELALDS
;
A
#
# COMPACT_ATOMS: atom_id res chain seq x y z
N MET A 1 26.35 12.97 -9.30
CA MET A 1 26.49 12.53 -7.89
C MET A 1 25.09 12.13 -7.45
N ALA A 2 24.86 10.88 -7.04
CA ALA A 2 23.55 10.47 -6.54
C ALA A 2 23.20 11.28 -5.30
N ARG A 3 21.92 11.69 -5.16
CA ARG A 3 21.46 12.49 -4.03
C ARG A 3 21.41 11.60 -2.78
N GLN A 4 22.34 11.80 -1.85
CA GLN A 4 22.29 11.11 -0.55
C GLN A 4 21.15 11.72 0.29
N LEU A 5 20.08 10.94 0.47
CA LEU A 5 18.94 11.33 1.30
C LEU A 5 19.04 10.70 2.68
N ARG A 6 18.22 11.21 3.60
CA ARG A 6 18.03 10.66 4.93
C ARG A 6 16.63 10.06 5.05
N ARG A 7 16.42 9.29 6.13
CA ARG A 7 15.12 8.66 6.42
C ARG A 7 13.98 9.67 6.54
N GLU A 8 14.27 10.88 7.02
CA GLU A 8 13.28 11.93 7.19
C GLU A 8 12.84 12.54 5.85
N ASP A 9 13.55 12.27 4.77
CA ASP A 9 13.23 12.81 3.45
C ASP A 9 12.17 11.95 2.74
N TYR A 10 11.89 10.73 3.22
CA TYR A 10 10.87 9.83 2.66
C TYR A 10 9.51 10.06 3.33
N THR A 11 8.48 10.30 2.49
CA THR A 11 7.15 10.68 2.99
C THR A 11 6.04 9.73 2.55
N VAL A 12 6.34 8.78 1.67
CA VAL A 12 5.41 7.77 1.16
C VAL A 12 6.04 6.40 1.36
N GLY A 13 5.30 5.50 2.00
CA GLY A 13 5.63 4.08 2.01
C GLY A 13 4.95 3.37 0.84
N TRP A 14 5.51 2.26 0.38
CA TRP A 14 4.84 1.37 -0.58
C TRP A 14 5.08 -0.07 -0.11
N VAL A 15 4.02 -0.82 0.15
CA VAL A 15 4.12 -2.21 0.62
C VAL A 15 3.69 -3.17 -0.49
N CYS A 16 4.59 -4.04 -0.91
CA CYS A 16 4.36 -5.13 -1.86
C CYS A 16 4.23 -6.48 -1.14
N ALA A 17 3.39 -7.37 -1.66
CA ALA A 17 3.23 -8.73 -1.15
C ALA A 17 4.13 -9.76 -1.80
N LEU A 18 4.43 -9.57 -3.09
CA LEU A 18 5.18 -10.52 -3.89
C LEU A 18 6.43 -9.87 -4.48
N PRO A 19 7.52 -10.65 -4.72
CA PRO A 19 8.72 -10.14 -5.37
C PRO A 19 8.45 -9.53 -6.76
N VAL A 20 7.49 -10.06 -7.52
CA VAL A 20 7.11 -9.50 -8.82
C VAL A 20 6.48 -8.11 -8.70
N GLU A 21 5.77 -7.84 -7.59
CA GLU A 21 5.18 -6.53 -7.30
C GLU A 21 6.26 -5.55 -6.85
N LEU A 22 7.27 -6.01 -6.10
CA LEU A 22 8.45 -5.19 -5.79
C LEU A 22 9.22 -4.82 -7.06
N ALA A 23 9.49 -5.80 -7.93
CA ALA A 23 10.17 -5.56 -9.20
C ALA A 23 9.41 -4.51 -10.03
N ALA A 24 8.09 -4.67 -10.18
CA ALA A 24 7.27 -3.66 -10.84
C ALA A 24 7.33 -2.29 -10.16
N ALA A 25 7.29 -2.23 -8.83
CA ALA A 25 7.40 -0.97 -8.08
C ALA A 25 8.75 -0.27 -8.28
N GLN A 26 9.85 -1.02 -8.39
CA GLN A 26 11.18 -0.47 -8.67
C GLN A 26 11.24 0.13 -10.08
N GLU A 27 10.71 -0.56 -11.09
CA GLU A 27 10.64 -0.06 -12.47
C GLU A 27 9.75 1.19 -12.61
N MET A 28 8.85 1.43 -11.66
CA MET A 28 7.98 2.62 -11.63
C MET A 28 8.65 3.85 -11.00
N LEU A 29 9.86 3.74 -10.47
CA LEU A 29 10.60 4.87 -9.89
C LEU A 29 11.12 5.78 -11.00
N ASP A 30 10.86 7.09 -10.88
CA ASP A 30 11.44 8.11 -11.77
C ASP A 30 12.95 8.27 -11.52
N GLU A 31 13.37 8.12 -10.25
CA GLU A 31 14.76 8.15 -9.80
C GLU A 31 14.95 7.08 -8.72
N GLU A 32 15.96 6.23 -8.87
CA GLU A 32 16.42 5.34 -7.81
C GLU A 32 17.40 6.05 -6.89
N HIS A 33 17.21 5.90 -5.59
CA HIS A 33 18.12 6.41 -4.56
C HIS A 33 18.99 5.28 -4.02
N PRO A 34 20.26 5.56 -3.66
CA PRO A 34 21.10 4.60 -2.96
C PRO A 34 20.47 4.14 -1.63
N ASP A 35 20.83 2.93 -1.22
CA ASP A 35 20.47 2.41 0.10
C ASP A 35 20.93 3.37 1.21
N LEU A 36 20.10 3.50 2.24
CA LEU A 36 20.48 4.23 3.44
C LEU A 36 21.46 3.40 4.26
N GLU A 37 22.41 4.07 4.90
CA GLU A 37 23.26 3.41 5.89
C GLU A 37 22.38 2.81 7.00
N ARG A 38 22.59 1.52 7.26
CA ARG A 38 21.94 0.84 8.39
C ARG A 38 22.64 1.27 9.68
N ASP A 39 21.87 1.83 10.60
CA ASP A 39 22.32 2.01 11.97
C ASP A 39 22.36 0.64 12.66
N ALA A 40 23.46 0.29 13.31
CA ALA A 40 23.57 -0.96 14.06
C ALA A 40 22.59 -1.02 15.25
N ALA A 41 22.05 0.12 15.69
CA ALA A 41 21.01 0.19 16.71
C ALA A 41 19.58 -0.04 16.18
N ASP A 42 19.39 -0.13 14.86
CA ASP A 42 18.07 -0.41 14.28
C ASP A 42 17.72 -1.90 14.37
N ASN A 43 16.53 -2.16 14.92
CA ASN A 43 15.89 -3.48 14.86
C ASN A 43 14.95 -3.62 13.64
N ASP A 44 15.16 -2.81 12.60
CA ASP A 44 14.39 -2.93 11.36
C ASP A 44 15.00 -4.01 10.45
N GLU A 45 14.28 -5.11 10.30
CA GLU A 45 14.69 -6.24 9.47
C GLU A 45 14.27 -6.07 8.01
N ASN A 46 13.47 -5.04 7.70
CA ASN A 46 13.03 -4.79 6.33
C ASN A 46 14.20 -4.43 5.41
N LEU A 47 14.04 -4.77 4.14
CA LEU A 47 14.87 -4.32 3.03
C LEU A 47 14.03 -3.38 2.16
N TYR A 48 14.57 -2.20 1.88
CA TYR A 48 13.85 -1.17 1.13
C TYR A 48 14.51 -0.94 -0.23
N ALA A 49 13.67 -0.79 -1.25
CA ALA A 49 14.06 -0.07 -2.46
C ALA A 49 13.63 1.39 -2.28
N LEU A 50 14.52 2.33 -2.61
CA LEU A 50 14.31 3.74 -2.36
C LEU A 50 14.34 4.52 -3.68
N GLY A 51 13.46 5.50 -3.80
CA GLY A 51 13.44 6.33 -5.00
C GLY A 51 12.45 7.48 -4.93
N SER A 52 12.09 8.02 -6.08
CA SER A 52 11.06 9.04 -6.19
C SER A 52 10.05 8.74 -7.31
N ILE A 53 8.80 9.17 -7.11
CA ILE A 53 7.73 9.13 -8.11
C ILE A 53 6.98 10.46 -8.06
N GLY A 54 6.87 11.16 -9.18
CA GLY A 54 6.18 12.45 -9.29
C GLY A 54 6.71 13.50 -8.30
N GLY A 55 8.01 13.46 -7.98
CA GLY A 55 8.63 14.35 -6.98
C GLY A 55 8.38 13.97 -5.52
N HIS A 56 7.77 12.82 -5.23
CA HIS A 56 7.63 12.27 -3.88
C HIS A 56 8.70 11.20 -3.63
N ASN A 57 9.46 11.32 -2.54
CA ASN A 57 10.38 10.27 -2.11
C ASN A 57 9.59 9.10 -1.51
N VAL A 58 9.78 7.91 -2.08
CA VAL A 58 9.07 6.67 -1.75
C VAL A 58 10.04 5.64 -1.17
N ALA A 59 9.63 4.99 -0.08
CA ALA A 59 10.29 3.81 0.46
C ALA A 59 9.43 2.58 0.17
N VAL A 60 9.92 1.70 -0.71
CA VAL A 60 9.23 0.48 -1.14
C VAL A 60 9.75 -0.71 -0.33
N VAL A 61 8.86 -1.51 0.25
CA VAL A 61 9.19 -2.74 0.96
C VAL A 61 8.41 -3.90 0.40
N CYS A 62 9.04 -5.08 0.35
CA CYS A 62 8.34 -6.33 0.08
C CYS A 62 8.23 -7.16 1.36
N LEU A 63 7.11 -7.86 1.48
CA LEU A 63 6.93 -8.93 2.44
C LEU A 63 8.05 -10.00 2.33
N PRO A 64 8.53 -10.58 3.46
CA PRO A 64 9.58 -11.58 3.42
C PRO A 64 9.19 -12.82 2.60
N ALA A 65 10.17 -13.41 1.92
CA ALA A 65 9.94 -14.58 1.07
C ALA A 65 9.23 -15.72 1.85
N GLY A 66 8.16 -16.26 1.28
CA GLY A 66 7.34 -17.31 1.90
C GLY A 66 6.49 -16.88 3.10
N ARG A 67 6.40 -15.57 3.39
CA ARG A 67 5.63 -15.02 4.53
C ARG A 67 4.58 -14.01 4.05
N ILE A 68 3.62 -14.48 3.27
CA ILE A 68 2.49 -13.66 2.81
C ILE A 68 1.40 -13.60 3.90
N GLY A 69 0.64 -12.51 3.93
CA GLY A 69 -0.57 -12.37 4.73
C GLY A 69 -0.57 -11.15 5.64
N ASN A 70 -1.66 -11.00 6.39
CA ASN A 70 -1.93 -9.79 7.19
C ASN A 70 -0.89 -9.55 8.30
N ASN A 71 -0.39 -10.60 8.97
CA ASN A 71 0.54 -10.43 10.08
C ASN A 71 1.93 -9.97 9.60
N PRO A 72 2.56 -10.62 8.60
CA PRO A 72 3.78 -10.09 8.01
C PRO A 72 3.60 -8.67 7.44
N ALA A 73 2.43 -8.37 6.83
CA ALA A 73 2.18 -7.04 6.24
C ALA A 73 2.13 -5.95 7.31
N ALA A 74 1.47 -6.24 8.43
CA ALA A 74 1.42 -5.36 9.58
C ALA A 74 2.82 -5.16 10.20
N ALA A 75 3.63 -6.21 10.27
CA ALA A 75 4.99 -6.14 10.81
C ALA A 75 5.89 -5.24 9.95
N VAL A 76 5.95 -5.48 8.63
CA VAL A 76 6.78 -4.67 7.73
C VAL A 76 6.34 -3.21 7.71
N ALA A 77 5.03 -2.94 7.66
CA ALA A 77 4.51 -1.57 7.69
C ALA A 77 4.78 -0.86 9.02
N THR A 78 4.74 -1.59 10.15
CA THR A 78 5.05 -1.03 11.47
C THR A 78 6.52 -0.66 11.58
N GLN A 79 7.42 -1.55 11.15
CA GLN A 79 8.86 -1.28 11.14
C GLN A 79 9.20 -0.14 10.18
N MET A 80 8.63 -0.12 8.97
CA MET A 80 8.76 1.00 8.02
C MET A 80 8.37 2.34 8.64
N ARG A 81 7.22 2.41 9.31
CA ARG A 81 6.77 3.64 9.99
C ARG A 81 7.70 4.01 11.16
N ALA A 82 8.31 3.03 11.81
CA ALA A 82 9.30 3.26 12.84
C ALA A 82 10.62 3.80 12.27
N THR A 83 11.06 3.34 11.11
CA THR A 83 12.32 3.75 10.47
C THR A 83 12.19 5.11 9.79
N PHE A 84 11.13 5.31 9.02
CA PHE A 84 10.89 6.54 8.26
C PHE A 84 9.84 7.41 8.97
N LYS A 85 10.30 8.21 9.94
CA LYS A 85 9.43 9.01 10.82
C LYS A 85 8.55 10.04 10.11
N LYS A 86 8.85 10.35 8.84
CA LYS A 86 8.12 11.34 8.02
C LYS A 86 7.16 10.71 7.01
N ILE A 87 7.03 9.38 6.97
CA ILE A 87 5.98 8.72 6.18
C ILE A 87 4.60 9.20 6.65
N ARG A 88 3.83 9.71 5.70
CA ARG A 88 2.47 10.24 5.92
C ARG A 88 1.40 9.20 5.63
N PHE A 89 1.66 8.32 4.66
CA PHE A 89 0.79 7.22 4.27
C PHE A 89 1.63 6.15 3.55
N GLY A 90 1.16 4.91 3.61
CA GLY A 90 1.80 3.77 2.96
C GLY A 90 0.77 2.87 2.31
N PRO A 91 0.41 3.08 1.02
CA PRO A 91 -0.43 2.14 0.29
C PRO A 91 0.20 0.75 0.25
N MET A 92 -0.66 -0.26 0.35
CA MET A 92 -0.34 -1.61 -0.11
C MET A 92 -0.74 -1.69 -1.57
N VAL A 93 0.21 -2.03 -2.45
CA VAL A 93 -0.02 -2.11 -3.89
C VAL A 93 0.46 -3.47 -4.36
N GLY A 94 -0.39 -4.16 -5.10
CA GLY A 94 -0.10 -5.50 -5.58
C GLY A 94 -1.24 -6.03 -6.44
N SER A 95 -1.09 -7.29 -6.80
CA SER A 95 -2.06 -8.06 -7.58
C SER A 95 -3.16 -8.62 -6.67
N SER A 96 -4.36 -8.78 -7.23
CA SER A 96 -5.48 -9.42 -6.54
C SER A 96 -6.39 -10.13 -7.51
N GLY A 97 -7.25 -11.00 -6.98
CA GLY A 97 -8.32 -11.64 -7.74
C GLY A 97 -9.56 -10.75 -7.78
N GLY A 98 -10.19 -10.62 -8.95
CA GLY A 98 -11.49 -9.97 -9.11
C GLY A 98 -12.65 -10.94 -8.91
N VAL A 99 -13.78 -10.42 -8.41
CA VAL A 99 -15.07 -11.13 -8.37
C VAL A 99 -16.08 -10.27 -9.13
N PRO A 100 -16.23 -10.48 -10.46
CA PRO A 100 -17.13 -9.69 -11.27
C PRO A 100 -18.60 -9.95 -10.89
N SER A 101 -19.44 -8.91 -10.93
CA SER A 101 -20.89 -9.00 -10.75
C SER A 101 -21.61 -8.06 -11.72
N PRO A 102 -22.94 -8.19 -11.91
CA PRO A 102 -23.72 -7.24 -12.71
C PRO A 102 -23.59 -5.78 -12.22
N GLU A 103 -23.33 -5.58 -10.93
CA GLU A 103 -23.15 -4.28 -10.29
C GLU A 103 -21.69 -3.78 -10.32
N ALA A 104 -20.73 -4.67 -10.60
CA ALA A 104 -19.30 -4.38 -10.63
C ALA A 104 -18.58 -5.23 -11.69
N ASP A 105 -18.41 -4.66 -12.88
CA ASP A 105 -17.70 -5.27 -14.00
C ASP A 105 -16.18 -5.13 -13.83
N VAL A 106 -15.60 -5.91 -12.92
CA VAL A 106 -14.15 -5.97 -12.70
C VAL A 106 -13.51 -6.90 -13.71
N ARG A 107 -12.50 -6.42 -14.44
CA ARG A 107 -11.80 -7.15 -15.50
C ARG A 107 -10.30 -7.27 -15.21
N LEU A 108 -9.66 -8.21 -15.91
CA LEU A 108 -8.21 -8.34 -15.84
C LEU A 108 -7.55 -7.07 -16.40
N GLY A 109 -6.67 -6.48 -15.60
CA GLY A 109 -5.98 -5.23 -15.93
C GLY A 109 -6.57 -4.00 -15.24
N ASP A 110 -7.76 -4.10 -14.64
CA ASP A 110 -8.35 -2.99 -13.90
C ASP A 110 -7.53 -2.67 -12.64
N VAL A 111 -7.35 -1.38 -12.38
CA VAL A 111 -6.76 -0.88 -11.14
C VAL A 111 -7.87 -0.54 -10.15
N VAL A 112 -8.00 -1.37 -9.12
CA VAL A 112 -9.01 -1.15 -8.07
C VAL A 112 -8.40 -0.37 -6.91
N VAL A 113 -9.01 0.77 -6.58
CA VAL A 113 -8.62 1.60 -5.44
C VAL A 113 -9.67 1.52 -4.34
N SER A 114 -9.26 1.12 -3.13
CA SER A 114 -10.17 1.03 -1.98
C SER A 114 -10.69 2.41 -1.57
N GLN A 115 -12.00 2.54 -1.40
CA GLN A 115 -12.63 3.76 -0.89
C GLN A 115 -13.76 3.45 0.12
N PRO A 116 -14.03 4.34 1.08
CA PRO A 116 -15.10 4.12 2.06
C PRO A 116 -16.48 3.99 1.40
N GLN A 117 -17.31 3.08 1.91
CA GLN A 117 -18.70 2.93 1.49
C GLN A 117 -19.58 2.45 2.65
N GLY A 118 -20.64 3.20 2.94
CA GLY A 118 -21.55 2.91 4.04
C GLY A 118 -20.81 2.85 5.38
N LYS A 119 -20.83 1.67 6.03
CA LYS A 119 -20.16 1.43 7.31
C LYS A 119 -18.70 0.94 7.17
N HIS A 120 -18.19 0.79 5.95
CA HIS A 120 -16.87 0.20 5.70
C HIS A 120 -15.86 1.28 5.29
N GLY A 121 -14.64 1.21 5.84
CA GLY A 121 -13.55 2.14 5.53
C GLY A 121 -12.94 1.97 4.13
N GLY A 122 -13.34 0.93 3.39
CA GLY A 122 -12.90 0.65 2.02
C GLY A 122 -12.19 -0.70 1.86
N VAL A 123 -11.70 -1.28 2.96
CA VAL A 123 -11.22 -2.66 3.00
C VAL A 123 -11.99 -3.45 4.05
N VAL A 124 -12.49 -4.62 3.68
CA VAL A 124 -13.27 -5.51 4.53
C VAL A 124 -12.49 -6.79 4.76
N LYS A 125 -12.26 -7.15 6.02
CA LYS A 125 -11.72 -8.45 6.41
C LYS A 125 -12.87 -9.44 6.55
N TYR A 126 -13.01 -10.34 5.58
CA TYR A 126 -14.14 -11.29 5.53
C TYR A 126 -14.06 -12.40 6.57
N ASP A 127 -12.84 -12.76 6.98
CA ASP A 127 -12.51 -13.80 7.96
C ASP A 127 -12.47 -13.28 9.40
N LEU A 128 -12.56 -11.96 9.62
CA LEU A 128 -12.58 -11.38 10.94
C LEU A 128 -14.01 -11.29 11.48
N GLY A 129 -14.32 -12.16 12.43
CA GLY A 129 -15.65 -12.22 13.02
C GLY A 129 -15.74 -13.17 14.19
N LYS A 130 -16.96 -13.33 14.68
CA LYS A 130 -17.31 -14.23 15.77
C LYS A 130 -18.29 -15.27 15.25
N ALA A 131 -18.03 -16.53 15.57
CA ALA A 131 -19.04 -17.57 15.43
C ALA A 131 -20.10 -17.37 16.52
N THR A 132 -21.36 -17.23 16.11
CA THR A 132 -22.53 -17.10 16.98
C THR A 132 -23.49 -18.27 16.73
N ALA A 133 -24.48 -18.47 17.61
CA ALA A 133 -25.52 -19.47 17.40
C ALA A 133 -26.33 -19.25 16.10
N SER A 134 -26.37 -18.00 15.61
CA SER A 134 -27.03 -17.60 14.36
C SER A 134 -26.10 -17.58 13.13
N GLY A 135 -24.85 -18.02 13.26
CA GLY A 135 -23.87 -18.02 12.19
C GLY A 135 -22.67 -17.10 12.43
N PHE A 136 -21.91 -16.83 11.38
CA PHE A 136 -20.70 -15.99 11.48
C PHE A 136 -21.05 -14.50 11.38
N GLU A 137 -20.76 -13.76 12.44
CA GLU A 137 -20.91 -12.31 12.48
C GLU A 137 -19.55 -11.66 12.25
N ARG A 138 -19.39 -10.94 11.13
CA ARG A 138 -18.18 -10.15 10.89
C ARG A 138 -18.05 -9.05 11.94
N THR A 139 -16.86 -8.93 12.54
CA THR A 139 -16.58 -7.92 13.57
C THR A 139 -15.41 -7.05 13.17
N GLY A 140 -15.52 -5.75 13.45
CA GLY A 140 -14.48 -4.77 13.15
C GLY A 140 -14.47 -4.28 11.71
N ALA A 141 -13.73 -3.21 11.48
CA ALA A 141 -13.48 -2.63 10.17
C ALA A 141 -12.06 -2.06 10.15
N LEU A 142 -11.47 -1.96 8.96
CA LEU A 142 -10.25 -1.18 8.78
C LEU A 142 -10.59 0.30 8.64
N ASN A 143 -9.66 1.17 9.02
CA ASN A 143 -9.81 2.61 8.92
C ASN A 143 -9.96 3.05 7.46
N SER A 144 -10.63 4.19 7.27
CA SER A 144 -10.66 4.86 5.96
C SER A 144 -9.29 5.43 5.59
N PRO A 145 -8.95 5.47 4.29
CA PRO A 145 -7.78 6.22 3.82
C PRO A 145 -7.85 7.71 4.25
N PRO A 146 -6.69 8.37 4.46
CA PRO A 146 -6.65 9.80 4.73
C PRO A 146 -7.35 10.64 3.65
N GLN A 147 -7.91 11.79 4.04
CA GLN A 147 -8.67 12.68 3.15
C GLN A 147 -7.88 13.08 1.88
N VAL A 148 -6.57 13.29 2.00
CA VAL A 148 -5.71 13.61 0.84
C VAL A 148 -5.72 12.51 -0.23
N LEU A 149 -5.77 11.24 0.17
CA LEU A 149 -5.83 10.12 -0.77
C LEU A 149 -7.23 9.99 -1.38
N LEU A 150 -8.29 10.22 -0.59
CA LEU A 150 -9.66 10.21 -1.10
C LEU A 150 -9.88 11.33 -2.13
N ALA A 151 -9.32 12.51 -1.90
CA ALA A 151 -9.34 13.60 -2.87
C ALA A 151 -8.55 13.26 -4.15
N ALA A 152 -7.41 12.57 -4.02
CA ALA A 152 -6.65 12.09 -5.16
C ALA A 152 -7.44 11.06 -5.99
N VAL A 153 -8.17 10.14 -5.35
CA VAL A 153 -9.07 9.18 -6.04
C VAL A 153 -10.17 9.91 -6.81
N ALA A 154 -10.82 10.90 -6.19
CA ALA A 154 -11.85 11.69 -6.86
C ALA A 154 -11.30 12.41 -8.10
N LYS A 155 -10.09 12.98 -8.00
CA LYS A 155 -9.42 13.65 -9.13
C LYS A 155 -9.04 12.65 -10.23
N ALA A 156 -8.47 11.50 -9.89
CA ALA A 156 -8.10 10.47 -10.85
C ALA A 156 -9.31 9.99 -11.65
N ARG A 157 -10.43 9.72 -10.96
CA ARG A 157 -11.69 9.33 -11.60
C ARG A 157 -12.26 10.42 -12.51
N ALA A 158 -12.19 11.69 -12.10
CA ALA A 158 -12.63 12.80 -12.94
C ALA A 158 -11.81 12.91 -14.24
N ASN A 159 -10.50 12.64 -14.18
CA ASN A 159 -9.64 12.65 -15.36
C ASN A 159 -9.96 11.49 -16.31
N GLU A 160 -10.21 10.29 -15.79
CA GLU A 160 -10.61 9.11 -16.58
C GLU A 160 -11.91 9.37 -17.35
N LEU A 161 -12.93 9.90 -16.68
CA LEU A 161 -14.20 10.27 -17.30
C LEU A 161 -14.07 11.33 -18.41
N ALA A 162 -13.04 12.18 -18.34
CA ALA A 162 -12.76 13.19 -19.35
C ALA A 162 -11.96 12.66 -20.54
N LEU A 163 -11.28 11.51 -20.39
CA LEU A 163 -10.58 10.82 -21.48
C LEU A 163 -11.53 9.94 -22.29
N ASP A 164 -12.59 9.44 -21.64
CA ASP A 164 -13.64 8.62 -22.25
C ASP A 164 -14.77 9.46 -22.91
N SER A 165 -14.69 10.79 -22.80
CA SER A 165 -15.65 11.76 -23.38
C SER A 165 -15.15 12.39 -24.67
#